data_AF-A0A3D4AVJ1-F1
#
_entry.id   AF-A0A3D4AVJ1-F1
#
_cell.length_a   1.000
_cell.length_b   1.000
_cell.length_c   1.000
_cell.angle_alpha   90.00
_cell.angle_beta   90.00
_cell.angle_gamma   90.00
#
_symmetry.space_group_name_H-M   'P 1'
#
loop_
_entity.id
_entity.type
_entity.pdbx_description
1 polymer ?
#
loop_
_entity_poly.entity_id
_entity_poly.type
_entity_poly.pdbx_seq_one_letter_code
_entity_poly.pdbx_strand_id
1 'polypeptide(L)'
;MAIFNSPSLKYTLLPFSLAALLTGCGGGGSDNATNPTTDNSGWTSGVFASSGQFKGQCQAINEKNWLRSWSNETYLWYDEIIDTNPALTSGVIDYFNTLKTEQLTESGAQKDNFHFSLPTDEWQRQSQSGLSFGYGFNIKIIAGSAPRQAIVSYTEPNTPASNQNIIRGFELLEVDGVDFINTTSSSEVA
;
A
#
# COMPACT_ATOMS: atom_id res chain seq x y z
N MET A 1 29.24 34.11 -33.01
CA MET A 1 28.56 34.26 -34.31
C MET A 1 29.02 33.14 -35.22
N ALA A 2 28.18 32.12 -35.40
CA ALA A 2 28.23 31.17 -36.51
C ALA A 2 26.80 30.63 -36.64
N ILE A 3 26.17 30.97 -37.75
CA ILE A 3 24.77 30.67 -38.08
C ILE A 3 24.81 29.40 -38.92
N PHE A 4 24.15 28.33 -38.47
CA PHE A 4 23.88 27.16 -39.30
C PHE A 4 22.42 27.18 -39.73
N ASN A 5 22.22 27.20 -41.05
CA ASN A 5 20.95 27.28 -41.74
C ASN A 5 20.54 25.85 -42.16
N SER A 6 19.39 25.37 -41.67
CA SER A 6 18.82 24.06 -42.04
C SER A 6 17.44 24.26 -42.66
N PRO A 7 17.11 23.57 -43.78
CA PRO A 7 15.88 23.83 -44.53
C PRO A 7 14.65 23.27 -43.81
N SER A 8 13.58 24.06 -43.90
CA SER A 8 12.29 23.89 -43.24
C SER A 8 11.47 22.75 -43.87
N LEU A 9 11.26 21.68 -43.10
CA LEU A 9 10.31 20.62 -43.43
C LEU A 9 8.92 21.00 -42.90
N LYS A 10 8.05 21.42 -43.82
CA LYS A 10 6.68 21.86 -43.54
C LYS A 10 5.80 20.65 -43.22
N TYR A 11 5.47 20.45 -41.94
CA TYR A 11 4.45 19.49 -41.50
C TYR A 11 3.09 20.20 -41.40
N THR A 12 2.21 19.84 -42.32
CA THR A 12 0.81 20.30 -42.36
C THR A 12 0.02 19.65 -41.22
N LEU A 13 -0.62 20.49 -40.40
CA LEU A 13 -1.51 20.13 -39.30
C LEU A 13 -2.75 19.36 -39.79
N LEU A 14 -3.03 18.20 -39.17
CA LEU A 14 -4.34 17.56 -39.21
C LEU A 14 -4.78 17.30 -37.75
N PRO A 15 -5.87 17.93 -37.25
CA PRO A 15 -6.30 17.72 -35.89
C PRO A 15 -7.05 16.39 -35.77
N PHE A 16 -6.40 15.38 -35.16
CA PHE A 16 -7.06 14.15 -34.75
C PHE A 16 -7.67 14.38 -33.36
N SER A 17 -8.94 14.79 -33.33
CA SER A 17 -9.73 14.86 -32.09
C SER A 17 -9.90 13.45 -31.53
N LEU A 18 -9.06 13.11 -30.54
CA LEU A 18 -9.18 11.89 -29.76
C LEU A 18 -10.22 12.14 -28.65
N ALA A 19 -11.45 11.69 -28.88
CA ALA A 19 -12.50 11.69 -27.87
C ALA A 19 -12.14 10.69 -26.74
N ALA A 20 -11.78 11.21 -25.57
CA ALA A 20 -11.61 10.42 -24.37
C ALA A 20 -12.99 10.06 -23.80
N LEU A 21 -13.46 8.83 -24.06
CA LEU A 21 -14.57 8.25 -23.32
C LEU A 21 -14.04 7.74 -21.98
N LEU A 22 -14.23 8.53 -20.91
CA LEU A 22 -14.13 8.04 -19.54
C LEU A 22 -15.24 7.00 -19.34
N THR A 23 -14.91 5.71 -19.41
CA THR A 23 -15.77 4.66 -18.88
C THR A 23 -15.64 4.69 -17.36
N GLY A 24 -16.56 5.39 -16.70
CA GLY A 24 -16.72 5.30 -15.26
C GLY A 24 -17.04 3.87 -14.85
N CYS A 25 -16.29 3.34 -13.89
CA CYS A 25 -16.62 2.10 -13.19
C CYS A 25 -17.81 2.37 -12.26
N GLY A 26 -19.02 2.26 -12.81
CA GLY A 26 -20.26 2.29 -12.04
C GLY A 26 -20.40 1.00 -11.23
N GLY A 27 -20.50 1.13 -9.91
CA GLY A 27 -20.76 0.02 -8.99
C GLY A 27 -22.24 -0.37 -8.91
N GLY A 28 -22.48 -1.55 -8.33
CA GLY A 28 -23.74 -1.95 -7.72
C GLY A 28 -24.20 -3.37 -8.07
N GLY A 29 -24.48 -4.18 -7.03
CA GLY A 29 -25.26 -5.41 -7.16
C GLY A 29 -25.09 -6.40 -6.00
N SER A 30 -25.89 -6.25 -4.94
CA SER A 30 -26.16 -7.33 -3.97
C SER A 30 -27.18 -8.30 -4.58
N ASP A 31 -26.84 -9.59 -4.67
CA ASP A 31 -27.79 -10.63 -5.04
C ASP A 31 -27.91 -11.69 -3.94
N ASN A 32 -29.16 -11.89 -3.50
CA ASN A 32 -29.56 -12.88 -2.51
C ASN A 32 -30.15 -14.10 -3.26
N ALA A 33 -29.40 -15.21 -3.24
CA ALA A 33 -29.75 -16.62 -3.44
C ALA A 33 -30.79 -17.07 -4.51
N THR A 34 -30.37 -17.95 -5.43
CA THR A 34 -30.75 -19.40 -5.52
C THR A 34 -30.09 -20.12 -6.74
N ASN A 35 -29.58 -21.35 -6.51
CA ASN A 35 -28.91 -22.34 -7.40
C ASN A 35 -29.34 -22.44 -8.89
N PRO A 36 -28.54 -23.01 -9.84
CA PRO A 36 -27.27 -23.77 -9.72
C PRO A 36 -26.06 -23.12 -10.42
N THR A 37 -24.85 -23.43 -9.93
CA THR A 37 -23.56 -22.83 -10.33
C THR A 37 -23.12 -23.23 -11.75
N THR A 38 -23.43 -22.42 -12.76
CA THR A 38 -22.51 -22.27 -13.90
C THR A 38 -21.36 -21.39 -13.42
N ASP A 39 -20.34 -22.04 -12.89
CA ASP A 39 -19.14 -21.38 -12.41
C ASP A 39 -18.35 -20.78 -13.58
N ASN A 40 -18.55 -19.48 -13.81
CA ASN A 40 -17.80 -18.70 -14.80
C ASN A 40 -16.41 -18.28 -14.28
N SER A 41 -15.91 -18.88 -13.18
CA SER A 41 -14.57 -18.60 -12.67
C SER A 41 -13.45 -19.07 -13.59
N GLY A 42 -13.73 -20.02 -14.49
CA GLY A 42 -12.68 -20.70 -15.26
C GLY A 42 -11.69 -21.48 -14.38
N TRP A 43 -12.04 -21.73 -13.12
CA TRP A 43 -11.22 -22.48 -12.16
C TRP A 43 -11.26 -23.98 -12.48
N THR A 44 -10.12 -24.63 -12.30
CA THR A 44 -10.00 -26.08 -12.30
C THR A 44 -8.93 -26.45 -11.29
N SER A 45 -9.25 -27.34 -10.35
CA SER A 45 -8.34 -27.74 -9.27
C SER A 45 -7.01 -28.24 -9.83
N GLY A 46 -5.91 -27.73 -9.29
CA GLY A 46 -4.53 -28.05 -9.69
C GLY A 46 -4.08 -27.45 -11.02
N VAL A 47 -4.96 -26.73 -11.74
CA VAL A 47 -4.62 -26.08 -13.01
C VAL A 47 -4.52 -24.58 -12.81
N PHE A 48 -3.33 -24.01 -13.05
CA PHE A 48 -3.06 -22.59 -12.88
C PHE A 48 -2.73 -21.96 -14.23
N ALA A 49 -3.60 -21.06 -14.70
CA ALA A 49 -3.29 -20.16 -15.80
C ALA A 49 -2.21 -19.16 -15.35
N SER A 50 -1.52 -18.52 -16.29
CA SER A 50 -0.52 -17.51 -15.91
C SER A 50 -1.21 -16.31 -15.27
N SER A 51 -0.65 -15.80 -14.16
CA SER A 51 -1.15 -14.59 -13.50
C SER A 51 -1.27 -13.41 -14.47
N GLY A 52 -0.36 -13.31 -15.45
CA GLY A 52 -0.39 -12.29 -16.49
C GLY A 52 -1.69 -12.24 -17.32
N GLN A 53 -2.41 -13.37 -17.44
CA GLN A 53 -3.68 -13.41 -18.16
C GLN A 53 -4.78 -12.60 -17.45
N PHE A 54 -4.74 -12.52 -16.13
CA PHE A 54 -5.76 -11.87 -15.31
C PHE A 54 -5.41 -10.43 -14.92
N LYS A 55 -4.18 -9.97 -15.20
CA LYS A 55 -3.68 -8.66 -14.81
C LYS A 55 -4.51 -7.52 -15.42
N GLY A 56 -4.95 -6.58 -14.57
CA GLY A 56 -5.63 -5.36 -15.01
C GLY A 56 -7.07 -5.56 -15.49
N GLN A 57 -7.70 -6.69 -15.15
CA GLN A 57 -9.10 -6.93 -15.48
C GLN A 57 -10.04 -6.48 -14.34
N CYS A 58 -11.10 -5.75 -14.68
CA CYS A 58 -11.97 -5.08 -13.70
C CYS A 58 -13.09 -5.96 -13.10
N GLN A 59 -12.87 -7.27 -12.93
CA GLN A 59 -13.83 -8.16 -12.28
C GLN A 59 -13.20 -8.85 -11.06
N ALA A 60 -13.93 -8.90 -9.95
CA ALA A 60 -13.45 -9.52 -8.71
C ALA A 60 -13.02 -10.99 -8.89
N ILE A 61 -13.68 -11.73 -9.79
CA ILE A 61 -13.29 -13.12 -10.08
C ILE A 61 -11.94 -13.20 -10.78
N ASN A 62 -11.62 -12.25 -11.66
CA ASN A 62 -10.32 -12.19 -12.34
C ASN A 62 -9.22 -11.77 -11.36
N GLU A 63 -9.51 -10.85 -10.44
CA GLU A 63 -8.58 -10.48 -9.38
C GLU A 63 -8.26 -11.66 -8.45
N LYS A 64 -9.28 -12.45 -8.07
CA LYS A 64 -9.05 -13.68 -7.30
C LYS A 64 -8.24 -14.73 -8.09
N ASN A 65 -8.53 -14.92 -9.38
CA ASN A 65 -7.73 -15.80 -10.23
C ASN A 65 -6.29 -15.30 -10.43
N TRP A 66 -6.09 -13.98 -10.48
CA TRP A 66 -4.78 -13.36 -10.45
C TRP A 66 -4.04 -13.71 -9.15
N LEU A 67 -4.68 -13.52 -7.99
CA LEU A 67 -4.11 -13.85 -6.68
C LEU A 67 -3.75 -15.34 -6.57
N ARG A 68 -4.64 -16.24 -7.01
CA ARG A 68 -4.43 -17.68 -7.02
C ARG A 68 -3.20 -18.05 -7.84
N SER A 69 -3.13 -17.55 -9.07
CA SER A 69 -2.04 -17.87 -10.01
C SER A 69 -0.72 -17.25 -9.55
N TRP A 70 -0.76 -15.99 -9.08
CA TRP A 70 0.41 -15.29 -8.58
C TRP A 70 0.97 -15.92 -7.30
N SER A 71 0.11 -16.40 -6.39
CA SER A 71 0.54 -17.15 -5.21
C SER A 71 1.21 -18.46 -5.62
N ASN A 72 0.64 -19.20 -6.59
CA ASN A 72 1.28 -20.40 -7.12
C ASN A 72 2.65 -20.12 -7.81
N GLU A 73 2.82 -18.94 -8.41
CA GLU A 73 4.05 -18.54 -9.10
C GLU A 73 5.13 -17.98 -8.16
N THR A 74 4.75 -17.34 -7.04
CA THR A 74 5.67 -16.48 -6.26
C THR A 74 5.70 -16.74 -4.77
N TYR A 75 4.71 -17.44 -4.21
CA TYR A 75 4.68 -17.72 -2.79
C TYR A 75 5.70 -18.81 -2.42
N LEU A 76 6.41 -18.61 -1.31
CA LEU A 76 7.49 -19.51 -0.89
C LEU A 76 7.01 -20.94 -0.61
N TRP A 77 5.80 -21.09 -0.07
CA TRP A 77 5.18 -22.38 0.29
C TRP A 77 3.93 -22.64 -0.56
N TYR A 78 4.05 -22.40 -1.87
CA TYR A 78 2.93 -22.50 -2.82
C TYR A 78 2.24 -23.88 -2.81
N ASP A 79 3.00 -24.93 -2.52
CA ASP A 79 2.55 -26.33 -2.44
C ASP A 79 1.77 -26.65 -1.16
N GLU A 80 1.79 -25.75 -0.17
CA GLU A 80 1.03 -25.88 1.08
C GLU A 80 -0.32 -25.13 1.05
N ILE A 81 -0.56 -24.33 0.01
CA ILE A 81 -1.84 -23.63 -0.17
C ILE A 81 -2.91 -24.63 -0.60
N ILE A 82 -4.06 -24.59 0.10
CA ILE A 82 -5.24 -25.35 -0.30
C ILE A 82 -5.88 -24.65 -1.51
N ASP A 83 -5.81 -25.27 -2.69
CA ASP A 83 -6.42 -24.75 -3.91
C ASP A 83 -7.95 -24.82 -3.84
N THR A 84 -8.55 -23.70 -3.44
CA THR A 84 -10.00 -23.51 -3.34
C THR A 84 -10.53 -22.69 -4.50
N ASN A 85 -11.77 -23.00 -4.91
CA ASN A 85 -12.44 -22.27 -5.97
C ASN A 85 -12.69 -20.81 -5.55
N PRO A 86 -12.14 -19.80 -6.27
CA PRO A 86 -12.29 -18.39 -5.93
C PRO A 86 -13.73 -17.87 -5.96
N ALA A 87 -14.64 -18.56 -6.68
CA ALA A 87 -16.06 -18.20 -6.70
C ALA A 87 -16.78 -18.47 -5.36
N LEU A 88 -16.21 -19.31 -4.49
CA LEU A 88 -16.81 -19.67 -3.19
C LEU A 88 -16.57 -18.64 -2.11
N THR A 89 -15.64 -17.70 -2.32
CA THR A 89 -15.30 -16.67 -1.35
C THR A 89 -15.98 -15.35 -1.72
N SER A 90 -16.49 -14.61 -0.74
CA SER A 90 -17.16 -13.32 -0.95
C SER A 90 -16.23 -12.24 -1.50
N GLY A 91 -15.23 -11.83 -0.71
CA GLY A 91 -14.32 -10.74 -1.03
C GLY A 91 -13.00 -11.20 -1.67
N VAL A 92 -12.33 -10.27 -2.33
CA VAL A 92 -10.95 -10.47 -2.84
C VAL A 92 -9.97 -10.65 -1.67
N ILE A 93 -10.08 -9.79 -0.64
CA ILE A 93 -9.25 -9.87 0.57
C ILE A 93 -9.52 -11.16 1.34
N ASP A 94 -10.78 -11.57 1.47
CA ASP A 94 -11.14 -12.84 2.10
C ASP A 94 -10.45 -14.02 1.39
N TYR A 95 -10.41 -14.00 0.06
CA TYR A 95 -9.73 -15.04 -0.73
C TYR A 95 -8.22 -14.96 -0.57
N PHE A 96 -7.64 -13.76 -0.60
CA PHE A 96 -6.20 -13.57 -0.32
C PHE A 96 -5.80 -14.18 1.02
N ASN A 97 -6.63 -14.04 2.06
CA ASN A 97 -6.35 -14.58 3.39
C ASN A 97 -6.29 -16.11 3.45
N THR A 98 -6.87 -16.82 2.47
CA THR A 98 -6.78 -18.29 2.37
C THR A 98 -5.55 -18.75 1.57
N LEU A 99 -4.89 -17.87 0.82
CA LEU A 99 -3.76 -18.20 -0.04
C LEU A 99 -2.42 -18.16 0.72
N LYS A 100 -2.33 -18.94 1.80
CA LYS A 100 -1.11 -19.07 2.61
C LYS A 100 -1.02 -20.45 3.26
N THR A 101 0.15 -20.78 3.78
CA THR A 101 0.32 -21.99 4.60
C THR A 101 -0.41 -21.86 5.94
N GLU A 102 -1.03 -22.96 6.38
CA GLU A 102 -1.60 -23.11 7.73
C GLU A 102 -0.68 -23.92 8.67
N GLN A 103 0.51 -24.27 8.22
CA GLN A 103 1.47 -25.04 9.02
C GLN A 103 2.04 -24.23 10.18
N LEU A 104 2.46 -24.95 11.22
CA LEU A 104 3.20 -24.42 12.35
C LEU A 104 4.67 -24.84 12.28
N THR A 105 5.55 -24.03 12.85
CA THR A 105 6.95 -24.41 13.12
C THR A 105 7.03 -25.42 14.25
N GLU A 106 8.21 -26.03 14.44
CA GLU A 106 8.46 -26.93 15.58
C GLU A 106 8.21 -26.28 16.94
N SER A 107 8.36 -24.95 17.03
CA SER A 107 8.07 -24.18 18.24
C SER A 107 6.58 -23.85 18.42
N GLY A 108 5.71 -24.28 17.49
CA GLY A 108 4.27 -24.00 17.50
C GLY A 108 3.87 -22.61 16.99
N ALA A 109 4.81 -21.84 16.41
CA ALA A 109 4.49 -20.55 15.80
C ALA A 109 3.92 -20.75 14.39
N GLN A 110 3.10 -19.82 13.89
CA GLN A 110 2.70 -19.83 12.49
C GLN A 110 3.93 -19.75 11.60
N LYS A 111 3.98 -20.61 10.58
CA LYS A 111 5.10 -20.63 9.63
C LYS A 111 5.18 -19.34 8.81
N ASP A 112 4.02 -18.76 8.49
CA ASP A 112 3.90 -17.49 7.81
C ASP A 112 3.34 -16.40 8.73
N ASN A 113 4.19 -15.42 9.07
CA ASN A 113 3.82 -14.20 9.81
C ASN A 113 3.94 -12.94 8.92
N PHE A 114 4.08 -13.10 7.61
CA PHE A 114 4.42 -12.05 6.66
C PHE A 114 3.40 -11.90 5.52
N HIS A 115 2.28 -12.64 5.57
CA HIS A 115 1.17 -12.52 4.63
C HIS A 115 0.24 -11.35 4.99
N PHE A 116 0.34 -10.24 4.24
CA PHE A 116 -0.52 -9.08 4.43
C PHE A 116 -0.82 -8.36 3.11
N SER A 117 -1.89 -7.58 3.10
CA SER A 117 -2.25 -6.69 2.01
C SER A 117 -2.19 -5.23 2.49
N LEU A 118 -1.70 -4.34 1.64
CA LEU A 118 -1.73 -2.89 1.87
C LEU A 118 -2.50 -2.21 0.73
N PRO A 119 -3.51 -1.37 1.02
CA PRO A 119 -4.15 -0.57 -0.02
C PRO A 119 -3.15 0.28 -0.79
N THR A 120 -3.34 0.37 -2.11
CA THR A 120 -2.41 1.08 -3.00
C THR A 120 -2.21 2.55 -2.61
N ASP A 121 -3.26 3.22 -2.14
CA ASP A 121 -3.21 4.62 -1.70
C ASP A 121 -2.36 4.79 -0.44
N GLU A 122 -2.46 3.86 0.52
CA GLU A 122 -1.60 3.84 1.71
C GLU A 122 -0.14 3.55 1.35
N TRP A 123 0.11 2.56 0.47
CA TRP A 123 1.45 2.29 -0.04
C TRP A 123 2.06 3.53 -0.71
N GLN A 124 1.29 4.24 -1.52
CA GLN A 124 1.72 5.47 -2.19
C GLN A 124 2.04 6.57 -1.17
N ARG A 125 1.20 6.75 -0.13
CA ARG A 125 1.48 7.69 0.97
C ARG A 125 2.79 7.35 1.68
N GLN A 126 3.00 6.10 2.06
CA GLN A 126 4.22 5.66 2.77
C GLN A 126 5.48 5.72 1.89
N SER A 127 5.37 5.36 0.62
CA SER A 127 6.51 5.33 -0.30
C SER A 127 6.93 6.72 -0.75
N GLN A 128 5.98 7.65 -0.86
CA GLN A 128 6.26 9.05 -1.23
C GLN A 128 6.62 9.92 -0.02
N SER A 129 6.28 9.50 1.20
CA SER A 129 6.69 10.20 2.44
C SER A 129 8.15 9.98 2.85
N GLY A 130 8.91 9.18 2.09
CA GLY A 130 10.34 8.90 2.30
C GLY A 130 11.27 10.12 2.16
N LEU A 131 10.76 11.30 1.81
CA LEU A 131 11.46 12.58 1.92
C LEU A 131 10.92 13.36 3.13
N SER A 132 11.04 12.78 4.32
CA SER A 132 10.89 13.56 5.55
C SER A 132 12.20 14.28 5.83
N PHE A 133 12.23 15.60 5.60
CA PHE A 133 13.32 16.45 6.06
C PHE A 133 13.18 16.62 7.59
N GLY A 134 13.79 15.72 8.35
CA GLY A 134 13.84 15.80 9.80
C GLY A 134 15.11 16.50 10.31
N TYR A 135 15.10 16.87 11.58
CA TYR A 135 16.28 17.42 12.26
C TYR A 135 17.25 16.31 12.73
N GLY A 136 16.87 15.03 12.66
CA GLY A 136 17.71 13.90 13.08
C GLY A 136 17.60 13.53 14.55
N PHE A 137 16.44 13.72 15.17
CA PHE A 137 16.11 13.17 16.47
C PHE A 137 14.74 12.49 16.45
N ASN A 138 14.54 11.53 17.36
CA ASN A 138 13.26 10.89 17.61
C ASN A 138 12.71 11.36 18.95
N ILE A 139 11.39 11.56 19.01
CA ILE A 139 10.68 11.92 20.23
C ILE A 139 9.84 10.74 20.72
N LYS A 140 9.83 10.54 22.04
CA LYS A 140 8.88 9.68 22.74
C LYS A 140 7.94 10.54 23.56
N ILE A 141 6.65 10.47 23.25
CA ILE A 141 5.60 11.08 24.07
C ILE A 141 5.39 10.18 25.30
N ILE A 142 5.57 10.76 26.48
CA ILE A 142 5.32 10.12 27.79
C ILE A 142 3.91 10.46 28.26
N ALA A 143 3.47 11.72 28.06
CA ALA A 143 2.11 12.18 28.37
C ALA A 143 1.55 12.94 27.16
N GLY A 144 0.44 12.43 26.60
CA GLY A 144 -0.18 12.99 25.38
C GLY A 144 -1.23 14.08 25.64
N SER A 145 -1.67 14.25 26.90
CA SER A 145 -2.61 15.29 27.33
C SER A 145 -1.89 16.35 28.16
N ALA A 146 -2.33 17.62 28.07
CA ALA A 146 -1.77 18.71 28.87
C ALA A 146 -1.87 18.42 30.38
N PRO A 147 -0.80 18.60 31.19
CA PRO A 147 0.55 18.97 30.78
C PRO A 147 1.25 17.81 30.02
N ARG A 148 1.62 18.05 28.75
CA ARG A 148 2.25 17.04 27.89
C ARG A 148 3.70 16.87 28.24
N GLN A 149 4.21 15.68 27.99
CA GLN A 149 5.62 15.37 28.13
C GLN A 149 6.11 14.59 26.93
N ALA A 150 7.17 15.09 26.31
CA ALA A 150 7.84 14.48 25.18
C ALA A 150 9.34 14.59 25.38
N ILE A 151 10.04 13.46 25.27
CA ILE A 151 11.50 13.42 25.42
C ILE A 151 12.17 12.94 24.14
N VAL A 152 13.38 13.42 23.88
CA VAL A 152 14.22 12.88 22.82
C VAL A 152 14.63 11.46 23.20
N SER A 153 14.18 10.48 22.42
CA SER A 153 14.49 9.06 22.64
C SER A 153 15.81 8.65 21.99
N TYR A 154 16.19 9.32 20.90
CA TYR A 154 17.41 9.08 20.14
C TYR A 154 17.78 10.31 19.30
N THR A 155 19.08 10.57 19.12
CA THR A 155 19.59 11.57 18.18
C THR A 155 20.58 10.90 17.25
N GLU A 156 20.40 11.10 15.95
CA GLU A 156 21.28 10.58 14.90
C GLU A 156 22.56 11.42 14.80
N PRO A 157 23.76 10.80 14.68
CA PRO A 157 25.00 11.53 14.45
C PRO A 157 25.01 12.29 13.11
N ASN A 158 25.73 13.42 13.07
CA ASN A 158 25.93 14.26 11.87
C ASN A 158 24.63 14.85 11.28
N THR A 159 23.63 15.09 12.12
CA THR A 159 22.35 15.73 11.79
C THR A 159 22.25 17.14 12.37
N PRO A 160 21.34 18.01 11.88
CA PRO A 160 21.09 19.32 12.49
C PRO A 160 20.91 19.28 14.02
N ALA A 161 20.19 18.28 14.53
CA ALA A 161 20.00 18.07 15.96
C ALA A 161 21.29 17.80 16.72
N SER A 162 22.11 16.87 16.21
CA SER A 162 23.40 16.54 16.83
C SER A 162 24.38 17.72 16.80
N ASN A 163 24.33 18.54 15.74
CA ASN A 163 25.14 19.76 15.62
C ASN A 163 24.74 20.83 16.65
N GLN A 164 23.50 20.80 17.14
CA GLN A 164 23.00 21.64 18.23
C GLN A 164 23.09 20.97 19.61
N ASN A 165 23.76 19.81 19.71
CA ASN A 165 23.87 19.01 20.95
C ASN A 165 22.52 18.63 21.56
N ILE A 166 21.48 18.48 20.74
CA ILE A 166 20.22 17.89 21.18
C ILE A 166 20.49 16.40 21.39
N ILE A 167 20.53 15.95 22.65
CA ILE A 167 20.83 14.57 23.00
C ILE A 167 19.62 13.86 23.61
N ARG A 168 19.69 12.53 23.66
CA ARG A 168 18.70 11.69 24.32
C ARG A 168 18.43 12.20 25.75
N GLY A 169 17.16 12.29 26.10
CA GLY A 169 16.69 12.75 27.40
C GLY A 169 16.29 14.23 27.44
N PHE A 170 16.55 15.01 26.39
CA PHE A 170 16.04 16.38 26.28
C PHE A 170 14.52 16.39 26.22
N GLU A 171 13.89 17.38 26.86
CA GLU A 171 12.44 17.54 26.88
C GLU A 171 12.01 18.59 25.85
N LEU A 172 10.93 18.30 25.11
CA LEU A 172 10.33 19.24 24.18
C LEU A 172 9.42 20.19 24.96
N LEU A 173 9.73 21.49 24.90
CA LEU A 173 8.98 22.54 25.59
C LEU A 173 8.07 23.31 24.62
N GLU A 174 8.60 23.68 23.45
CA GLU A 174 7.95 24.57 22.50
C GLU A 174 8.34 24.20 21.06
N VAL A 175 7.42 24.41 20.12
CA VAL A 175 7.67 24.30 18.66
C VAL A 175 7.12 25.56 18.00
N ASP A 176 7.96 26.28 17.26
CA ASP A 176 7.57 27.49 16.50
C ASP A 176 6.76 28.53 17.31
N GLY A 177 7.07 28.70 18.60
CA GLY A 177 6.37 29.63 19.49
C GLY A 177 5.12 29.06 20.19
N VAL A 178 4.76 27.80 19.93
CA VAL A 178 3.62 27.12 20.56
C VAL A 178 4.09 26.26 21.73
N ASP A 179 3.57 26.55 22.94
CA ASP A 179 3.83 25.77 24.15
C ASP A 179 3.27 24.35 24.01
N PHE A 180 4.18 23.38 23.83
CA PHE A 180 3.83 21.97 23.67
C PHE A 180 3.23 21.39 24.95
N ILE A 181 3.72 21.82 26.11
CA ILE A 181 3.36 21.28 27.42
C ILE A 181 1.91 21.64 27.74
N ASN A 182 1.55 22.92 27.65
CA ASN A 182 0.28 23.41 28.21
C ASN A 182 -0.78 23.78 27.17
N THR A 183 -0.48 23.83 25.87
CA THR A 183 -1.51 24.26 24.90
C THR A 183 -2.75 23.36 24.96
N THR A 184 -3.93 24.00 25.09
CA THR A 184 -5.24 23.36 25.10
C THR A 184 -5.99 23.53 23.78
N SER A 185 -5.40 24.25 22.81
CA SER A 185 -6.02 24.53 21.53
C SER A 185 -5.87 23.34 20.59
N SER A 186 -6.98 22.75 20.13
CA SER A 186 -6.94 21.62 19.20
C SER A 186 -6.38 21.99 17.83
N SER A 187 -6.43 23.26 17.44
CA SER A 187 -5.88 23.74 16.15
C SER A 187 -4.36 23.87 16.16
N GLU A 188 -3.72 23.88 17.34
CA GLU A 188 -2.26 24.01 17.50
C GLU A 188 -1.57 22.66 17.76
N VAL A 189 -2.37 21.60 17.97
CA VAL A 189 -1.91 20.25 18.34
C VAL A 189 -2.17 19.23 17.22
N ALA A 190 -2.75 19.67 16.10
CA ALA A 190 -3.16 18.82 14.97
C ALA A 190 -2.06 18.62 13.93
#